data_AF-A0A7X0NXJ6-F1
#
_entry.id   AF-A0A7X0NXJ6-F1
#
_cell.length_a   1.000
_cell.length_b   1.000
_cell.length_c   1.000
_cell.angle_alpha   90.00
_cell.angle_beta   90.00
_cell.angle_gamma   90.00
#
_symmetry.space_group_name_H-M   'P 1'
#
loop_
_entity.id
_entity.type
_entity.pdbx_description
1 polymer ?
#
loop_
_entity_poly.entity_id
_entity_poly.type
_entity_poly.pdbx_seq_one_letter_code
_entity_poly.pdbx_strand_id
1 'polypeptide(L)'
;MDHVGLVLGIEMSRLARSGKDWYQLIELCALSGAVLADLDGIYDPGDYNDRLLLGLKGTISEAELHLIKQRMRNGRINKARRGELSFALPSGYLRRPSGEVVFDPDEQVQSVIRLIFAQFERIGTLHGVLRYLVANGIQLGIRLREGPDKGTLEWRRPNRMTLQTLLHNPAYAGIYAYGRRRADPRRQDPARPSTGRVVQARDEWLVMIPDVLPAYITVTQFEANEAKLAANRARADATGSVRNGPALAAGLIFCVIVRYHTQRSRAVPEYVCSREATNYGAAHNCQLLNAACVDAFVEGQVLAALAPAAVEVSLRAADQVVAERAELERLWSQRLERAAYEADRARRCYHLAEPENRLVVRQLEKDWESALAHQQKLREEHARFTRTSPRTLTAAERHTITALAGDIAGLWHAPTTTINDRKEIVRAIVDKVIVTVSGTSERVQASIVWAGGATTCGELVRPVQRLDQLSYYPAMIGRIRELAAQGIGASGIADRLAAEGYRPAKGGDRITATTVRDLMRRLGCPAGRVHRHRPAPAGEEPGPDERWLKHLAAELQMTTSTLYAWINRGWITARRESCWPHRLIAHADQRELAELRERRARPPGWYSRRLWTEDDNTSAEPNP
;
A
#
# COMPACT_ATOMS: atom_id res chain seq x y z
N MET A 1 38.43 -29.57 -40.44
CA MET A 1 37.25 -30.13 -41.13
C MET A 1 37.76 -31.04 -42.24
N ASP A 2 38.79 -31.83 -41.98
CA ASP A 2 39.68 -32.30 -43.06
C ASP A 2 39.16 -33.58 -43.74
N HIS A 3 37.88 -33.86 -43.53
CA HIS A 3 37.15 -35.01 -44.06
C HIS A 3 35.90 -34.60 -44.85
N VAL A 4 35.54 -33.31 -44.90
CA VAL A 4 34.35 -32.82 -45.62
C VAL A 4 34.80 -31.97 -46.81
N GLY A 5 34.72 -32.52 -48.02
CA GLY A 5 35.07 -31.81 -49.26
C GLY A 5 33.89 -31.08 -49.93
N LEU A 6 32.65 -31.41 -49.56
CA LEU A 6 31.45 -30.88 -50.21
C LEU A 6 30.28 -30.80 -49.21
N VAL A 7 29.56 -29.67 -49.21
CA VAL A 7 28.30 -29.48 -48.48
C VAL A 7 27.14 -29.36 -49.47
N LEU A 8 26.13 -30.21 -49.33
CA LEU A 8 24.97 -30.29 -50.21
C LEU A 8 23.70 -29.77 -49.53
N GLY A 9 22.83 -29.11 -50.29
CA GLY A 9 21.55 -28.60 -49.80
C GLY A 9 20.67 -28.09 -50.92
N ILE A 10 19.36 -28.00 -50.68
CA ILE A 10 18.39 -27.62 -51.72
C ILE A 10 18.58 -26.16 -52.16
N GLU A 11 18.90 -25.28 -51.21
CA GLU A 11 19.24 -23.89 -51.47
C GLU A 11 20.30 -23.47 -50.43
N MET A 12 21.51 -23.13 -50.90
CA MET A 12 22.64 -22.84 -50.02
C MET A 12 22.37 -21.72 -49.02
N SER A 13 21.67 -20.68 -49.48
CA SER A 13 21.29 -19.50 -48.69
C SER A 13 20.45 -19.81 -47.43
N ARG A 14 19.79 -20.98 -47.37
CA ARG A 14 18.89 -21.39 -46.27
C ARG A 14 19.57 -22.22 -45.16
N LEU A 15 20.85 -22.57 -45.34
CA LEU A 15 21.60 -23.37 -44.36
C LEU A 15 21.89 -22.59 -43.06
N ALA A 16 21.86 -21.25 -43.12
CA ALA A 16 22.14 -20.37 -42.00
C ALA A 16 20.87 -19.68 -41.46
N ARG A 17 20.85 -19.45 -40.14
CA ARG A 17 19.71 -18.80 -39.46
C ARG A 17 19.79 -17.27 -39.50
N SER A 18 20.96 -16.73 -39.84
CA SER A 18 21.24 -15.30 -39.98
C SER A 18 22.31 -15.07 -41.04
N GLY A 19 22.37 -13.86 -41.60
CA GLY A 19 23.43 -13.49 -42.54
C GLY A 19 24.83 -13.63 -41.94
N LYS A 20 25.00 -13.38 -40.63
CA LYS A 20 26.29 -13.60 -39.94
C LYS A 20 26.72 -15.07 -39.98
N ASP A 21 25.82 -15.98 -39.65
CA ASP A 21 26.10 -17.41 -39.66
C ASP A 21 26.37 -17.91 -41.10
N TRP A 22 25.71 -17.29 -42.08
CA TRP A 22 25.92 -17.57 -43.51
C TRP A 22 27.34 -17.19 -43.95
N TYR A 23 27.77 -15.96 -43.66
CA TYR A 23 29.13 -15.53 -43.98
C TYR A 23 30.19 -16.33 -43.22
N GLN A 24 29.92 -16.67 -41.96
CA GLN A 24 30.80 -17.54 -41.18
C GLN A 24 30.95 -18.93 -41.82
N LEU A 25 29.86 -19.51 -42.35
CA LEU A 25 29.91 -20.79 -43.07
C LEU A 25 30.76 -20.67 -44.34
N ILE A 26 30.56 -19.63 -45.15
CA ILE A 26 31.36 -19.37 -46.35
C ILE A 26 32.86 -19.23 -45.98
N GLU A 27 33.19 -18.52 -44.91
CA GLU A 27 34.57 -18.39 -44.41
C GLU A 27 35.18 -19.71 -43.97
N LEU A 28 34.44 -20.52 -43.21
CA LEU A 28 34.91 -21.83 -42.77
C LEU A 28 35.14 -22.80 -43.94
N CYS A 29 34.25 -22.79 -44.92
CA CYS A 29 34.39 -23.60 -46.13
C CYS A 29 35.58 -23.14 -46.98
N ALA A 30 35.78 -21.83 -47.14
CA ALA A 30 36.96 -21.28 -47.84
C ALA A 30 38.28 -21.69 -47.16
N LEU A 31 38.32 -21.66 -45.82
CA LEU A 31 39.52 -22.05 -45.05
C LEU A 31 39.80 -23.56 -45.07
N SER A 32 38.77 -24.40 -45.23
CA SER A 32 38.89 -25.86 -45.24
C SER A 32 38.95 -26.48 -46.64
N GLY A 33 38.79 -25.68 -47.71
CA GLY A 33 38.74 -26.17 -49.08
C GLY A 33 37.46 -26.96 -49.40
N ALA A 34 36.40 -26.79 -48.61
CA ALA A 34 35.13 -27.45 -48.84
C ALA A 34 34.28 -26.62 -49.81
N VAL A 35 33.76 -27.25 -50.86
CA VAL A 35 32.85 -26.61 -51.82
C VAL A 35 31.39 -26.69 -51.34
N LEU A 36 30.55 -25.76 -51.80
CA LEU A 36 29.12 -25.72 -51.52
C LEU A 36 28.35 -26.06 -52.79
N ALA A 37 27.31 -26.90 -52.75
CA ALA A 37 26.50 -27.17 -53.93
C ALA A 37 25.01 -27.22 -53.63
N ASP A 38 24.23 -26.51 -54.46
CA ASP A 38 22.78 -26.61 -54.54
C ASP A 38 22.31 -27.09 -55.91
N LEU A 39 21.00 -27.01 -56.17
CA LEU A 39 20.40 -27.43 -57.43
C LEU A 39 20.86 -26.57 -58.63
N ASP A 40 21.38 -25.36 -58.40
CA ASP A 40 21.81 -24.45 -59.46
C ASP A 40 23.28 -24.62 -59.83
N GLY A 41 24.10 -25.19 -58.93
CA GLY A 41 25.52 -25.41 -59.21
C GLY A 41 26.38 -25.73 -57.99
N ILE A 42 27.68 -25.90 -58.27
CA ILE A 42 28.76 -26.08 -57.28
C ILE A 42 29.52 -24.75 -57.20
N TYR A 43 29.82 -24.31 -55.99
CA TYR A 43 30.47 -23.04 -55.67
C TYR A 43 31.72 -23.29 -54.83
N ASP A 44 32.85 -22.70 -55.21
CA ASP A 44 34.06 -22.65 -54.39
C ASP A 44 34.11 -21.35 -53.58
N PRO A 45 33.96 -21.39 -52.24
CA PRO A 45 34.02 -20.20 -51.39
C PRO A 45 35.37 -19.47 -51.38
N GLY A 46 36.44 -20.12 -51.89
CA GLY A 46 37.75 -19.54 -52.12
C GLY A 46 37.87 -18.74 -53.43
N ASP A 47 37.01 -19.00 -54.41
CA ASP A 47 36.94 -18.21 -55.65
C ASP A 47 36.15 -16.91 -55.43
N TYR A 48 36.63 -15.82 -56.02
CA TYR A 48 36.04 -14.49 -55.84
C TYR A 48 34.61 -14.38 -56.40
N ASN A 49 34.35 -14.94 -57.58
CA ASN A 49 33.04 -14.83 -58.24
C ASN A 49 32.00 -15.69 -57.54
N ASP A 50 32.37 -16.92 -57.17
CA ASP A 50 31.50 -17.83 -56.43
C ASP A 50 31.19 -17.29 -55.04
N ARG A 51 32.19 -16.72 -54.36
CA ARG A 51 31.98 -16.04 -53.07
C ARG A 51 31.03 -14.84 -53.17
N LEU A 52 31.14 -14.03 -54.23
CA LEU A 52 30.22 -12.91 -54.47
C LEU A 52 28.79 -13.41 -54.71
N LEU A 53 28.63 -14.45 -55.54
CA LEU A 53 27.34 -15.04 -55.86
C LEU A 53 26.67 -15.67 -54.61
N LEU A 54 27.44 -16.39 -53.78
CA LEU A 54 26.99 -16.92 -52.50
C LEU A 54 26.56 -15.81 -51.53
N GLY A 55 27.27 -14.67 -51.52
CA GLY A 55 26.88 -13.48 -50.75
C GLY A 55 25.55 -12.87 -51.23
N LEU A 56 25.36 -12.76 -52.54
CA LEU A 56 24.11 -12.28 -53.14
C LEU A 56 22.94 -13.24 -52.85
N LYS A 57 23.14 -14.55 -53.03
CA LYS A 57 22.14 -15.59 -52.68
C LYS A 57 21.73 -15.49 -51.21
N GLY A 58 22.67 -15.29 -50.30
CA GLY A 58 22.40 -15.07 -48.88
C GLY A 58 21.52 -13.83 -48.61
N THR A 59 21.88 -12.70 -49.23
CA THR A 59 21.15 -11.43 -49.07
C THR A 59 19.72 -11.51 -49.61
N ILE A 60 19.53 -12.15 -50.78
CA ILE A 60 18.21 -12.34 -51.40
C ILE A 60 17.32 -13.21 -50.49
N SER A 61 17.85 -14.30 -49.96
CA SER A 61 17.13 -15.20 -49.05
C SER A 61 16.67 -14.48 -47.77
N GLU A 62 17.51 -13.61 -47.20
CA GLU A 62 17.12 -12.79 -46.05
C GLU A 62 15.98 -11.81 -46.39
N ALA A 63 16.06 -11.16 -47.56
CA ALA A 63 15.02 -10.25 -48.05
C ALA A 63 13.69 -10.99 -48.32
N GLU A 64 13.73 -12.17 -48.94
CA GLU A 64 12.54 -13.01 -49.16
C GLU A 64 11.90 -13.42 -47.83
N LEU A 65 12.71 -13.87 -46.88
CA LEU A 65 12.23 -14.24 -45.55
C LEU A 65 11.57 -13.04 -44.85
N HIS A 66 12.14 -11.84 -44.99
CA HIS A 66 11.53 -10.61 -44.49
C HIS A 66 10.16 -10.35 -45.12
N LEU A 67 10.06 -10.41 -46.45
CA LEU A 67 8.80 -10.20 -47.18
C LEU A 67 7.73 -11.23 -46.79
N ILE A 68 8.10 -12.50 -46.67
CA ILE A 68 7.20 -13.56 -46.22
C ILE A 68 6.69 -13.25 -44.81
N LYS A 69 7.59 -12.93 -43.86
CA LYS A 69 7.20 -12.56 -42.48
C LYS A 69 6.27 -11.35 -42.46
N GLN A 70 6.55 -10.33 -43.28
CA GLN A 70 5.74 -9.13 -43.41
C GLN A 70 4.33 -9.47 -43.95
N ARG A 71 4.24 -10.26 -45.02
CA ARG A 71 2.97 -10.70 -45.60
C ARG A 71 2.15 -11.54 -44.61
N MET A 72 2.77 -12.51 -43.93
CA MET A 72 2.11 -13.31 -42.90
C MET A 72 1.59 -12.44 -41.75
N ARG A 73 2.41 -11.49 -41.28
CA ARG A 73 2.01 -10.55 -40.22
C ARG A 73 0.83 -9.69 -40.65
N ASN A 74 0.86 -9.13 -41.85
CA ASN A 74 -0.22 -8.31 -42.39
C ASN A 74 -1.49 -9.13 -42.60
N GLY A 75 -1.40 -10.34 -43.15
CA GLY A 75 -2.52 -11.26 -43.28
C GLY A 75 -3.17 -11.59 -41.93
N ARG A 76 -2.35 -11.86 -40.90
CA ARG A 76 -2.83 -12.09 -39.53
C ARG A 76 -3.55 -10.86 -38.95
N ILE A 77 -3.01 -9.66 -39.15
CA ILE A 77 -3.62 -8.40 -38.69
C ILE A 77 -4.94 -8.14 -39.43
N ASN A 78 -4.98 -8.34 -40.74
CA ASN A 78 -6.20 -8.15 -41.54
C ASN A 78 -7.29 -9.14 -41.13
N LYS A 79 -6.95 -10.41 -40.89
CA LYS A 79 -7.89 -11.40 -40.35
C LYS A 79 -8.38 -11.01 -38.95
N ALA A 80 -7.49 -10.45 -38.12
CA ALA A 80 -7.88 -9.95 -36.81
C ALA A 80 -8.84 -8.75 -36.90
N ARG A 81 -8.59 -7.80 -37.83
CA ARG A 81 -9.43 -6.61 -38.04
C ARG A 81 -10.86 -6.95 -38.45
N ARG A 82 -11.07 -8.11 -39.08
CA ARG A 82 -12.40 -8.65 -39.41
C ARG A 82 -13.02 -9.50 -38.29
N GLY A 83 -12.34 -9.68 -37.15
CA GLY A 83 -12.82 -10.55 -36.07
C GLY A 83 -12.65 -12.06 -36.31
N GLU A 84 -12.04 -12.45 -37.44
CA GLU A 84 -11.96 -13.84 -37.89
C GLU A 84 -10.73 -14.59 -37.36
N LEU A 85 -9.76 -13.90 -36.75
CA LEU A 85 -8.52 -14.55 -36.32
C LEU A 85 -8.78 -15.40 -35.07
N SER A 86 -8.67 -16.71 -35.24
CA SER A 86 -8.76 -17.66 -34.14
C SER A 86 -7.55 -17.57 -33.21
N PHE A 87 -7.80 -17.30 -31.93
CA PHE A 87 -6.83 -17.42 -30.85
C PHE A 87 -7.41 -18.21 -29.68
N ALA A 88 -6.54 -18.60 -28.75
CA ALA A 88 -6.94 -19.36 -27.56
C ALA A 88 -7.91 -18.57 -26.69
N LEU A 89 -9.07 -19.15 -26.42
CA LEU A 89 -10.13 -18.55 -25.62
C LEU A 89 -9.85 -18.67 -24.11
N PRO A 90 -10.35 -17.73 -23.29
CA PRO A 90 -10.34 -17.91 -21.84
C PRO A 90 -11.34 -18.99 -21.40
N SER A 91 -11.24 -19.44 -20.15
CA SER A 91 -12.22 -20.36 -19.55
C SER A 91 -13.65 -19.83 -19.66
N GLY A 92 -14.63 -20.72 -19.76
CA GLY A 92 -16.04 -20.34 -19.96
C GLY A 92 -16.44 -20.14 -21.42
N TYR A 93 -15.54 -20.39 -22.38
CA TYR A 93 -15.84 -20.34 -23.81
C TYR A 93 -15.31 -21.57 -24.54
N LEU A 94 -16.02 -21.93 -25.61
CA LEU A 94 -15.61 -22.95 -26.56
C LEU A 94 -15.78 -22.42 -27.99
N ARG A 95 -14.86 -22.82 -28.88
CA ARG A 95 -15.00 -22.55 -30.32
C ARG A 95 -15.54 -23.80 -31.00
N ARG A 96 -16.71 -23.68 -31.63
CA ARG A 96 -17.31 -24.77 -32.42
C ARG A 96 -16.49 -25.04 -33.69
N PRO A 97 -16.63 -26.22 -34.33
CA PRO A 97 -16.04 -26.49 -35.64
C PRO A 97 -16.43 -25.47 -36.71
N SER A 98 -17.64 -24.88 -36.61
CA SER A 98 -18.10 -23.77 -37.46
C SER A 98 -17.29 -22.47 -37.32
N GLY A 99 -16.42 -22.37 -36.32
CA GLY A 99 -15.63 -21.17 -36.01
C GLY A 99 -16.30 -20.21 -35.02
N GLU A 100 -17.59 -20.38 -34.75
CA GLU A 100 -18.37 -19.60 -33.79
C GLU A 100 -17.85 -19.80 -32.35
N VAL A 101 -17.78 -18.71 -31.58
CA VAL A 101 -17.45 -18.74 -30.15
C VAL A 101 -18.73 -18.76 -29.35
N VAL A 102 -18.89 -19.79 -28.52
CA VAL A 102 -20.05 -19.97 -27.64
C VAL A 102 -19.59 -20.10 -26.19
N PHE A 103 -20.54 -19.99 -25.24
CA PHE A 103 -20.26 -20.35 -23.85
C PHE A 103 -19.85 -21.82 -23.74
N ASP A 104 -19.08 -22.14 -22.71
CA ASP A 104 -18.76 -23.53 -22.40
C ASP A 104 -20.08 -24.30 -22.17
N PRO A 105 -20.30 -25.45 -22.82
CA PRO A 105 -21.53 -26.23 -22.61
C PRO A 105 -21.69 -26.73 -21.18
N ASP A 106 -20.60 -26.81 -20.39
CA ASP A 106 -20.69 -27.16 -18.98
C ASP A 106 -21.27 -26.00 -18.15
N GLU A 107 -22.45 -26.22 -17.56
CA GLU A 107 -23.17 -25.22 -16.78
C GLU A 107 -22.43 -24.79 -15.50
N GLN A 108 -21.65 -25.70 -14.90
CA GLN A 108 -20.88 -25.39 -13.71
C GLN A 108 -19.74 -24.43 -14.04
N VAL A 109 -19.09 -24.59 -15.19
CA VAL A 109 -18.08 -23.63 -15.69
C VAL A 109 -18.72 -22.24 -15.83
N GLN A 110 -19.88 -22.13 -16.49
CA GLN A 110 -20.56 -20.84 -16.65
C GLN A 110 -20.93 -20.22 -15.29
N SER A 111 -21.47 -21.03 -14.38
CA SER A 111 -21.89 -20.61 -13.03
C SER A 111 -20.71 -20.09 -12.21
N VAL A 112 -19.56 -20.76 -12.27
CA VAL A 112 -18.33 -20.34 -11.58
C VAL A 112 -17.80 -19.02 -12.15
N ILE A 113 -17.82 -18.83 -13.47
CA ILE A 113 -17.40 -17.55 -14.08
C ILE A 113 -18.33 -16.40 -13.63
N ARG A 114 -19.64 -16.60 -13.66
CA ARG A 114 -20.61 -15.60 -13.16
C ARG A 114 -20.40 -15.30 -11.68
N LEU A 115 -20.18 -16.33 -10.87
CA LEU A 115 -19.89 -16.18 -9.44
C LEU A 115 -18.62 -15.36 -9.19
N ILE A 116 -17.55 -15.58 -9.95
CA ILE A 116 -16.30 -14.82 -9.82
C ILE A 116 -16.55 -13.32 -10.02
N PHE A 117 -17.29 -12.94 -11.06
CA PHE A 117 -17.62 -11.54 -11.31
C PHE A 117 -18.55 -10.95 -10.25
N ALA A 118 -19.58 -11.69 -9.83
CA ALA A 118 -20.48 -11.25 -8.76
C ALA A 118 -19.72 -11.06 -7.42
N GLN A 119 -18.81 -11.98 -7.08
CA GLN A 119 -17.99 -11.84 -5.89
C GLN A 119 -16.95 -10.75 -6.02
N PHE A 120 -16.41 -10.50 -7.21
CA PHE A 120 -15.50 -9.37 -7.43
C PHE A 120 -16.22 -8.04 -7.30
N GLU A 121 -17.47 -7.95 -7.76
CA GLU A 121 -18.31 -6.77 -7.57
C GLU A 121 -18.55 -6.47 -6.08
N ARG A 122 -18.85 -7.51 -5.29
CA ARG A 122 -19.10 -7.43 -3.84
C ARG A 122 -17.85 -7.22 -2.99
N ILE A 123 -16.80 -8.01 -3.20
CA ILE A 123 -15.59 -8.04 -2.38
C ILE A 123 -14.59 -6.96 -2.82
N GLY A 124 -14.62 -6.57 -4.10
CA GLY A 124 -13.80 -5.50 -4.66
C GLY A 124 -12.31 -5.82 -4.83
N THR A 125 -11.81 -6.96 -4.33
CA THR A 125 -10.38 -7.32 -4.41
C THR A 125 -10.14 -8.73 -4.95
N LEU A 126 -9.13 -8.88 -5.81
CA LEU A 126 -8.77 -10.18 -6.41
C LEU A 126 -8.41 -11.22 -5.35
N HIS A 127 -7.62 -10.82 -4.34
CA HIS A 127 -7.21 -11.75 -3.29
C HIS A 127 -8.39 -12.14 -2.39
N GLY A 128 -9.33 -11.23 -2.13
CA GLY A 128 -10.57 -11.54 -1.42
C GLY A 128 -11.42 -12.57 -2.15
N VAL A 129 -11.60 -12.41 -3.47
CA VAL A 129 -12.28 -13.42 -4.31
C VAL A 129 -11.55 -14.77 -4.27
N LEU A 130 -10.22 -14.78 -4.38
CA LEU A 130 -9.44 -16.02 -4.26
C LEU A 130 -9.68 -16.73 -2.92
N ARG A 131 -9.64 -15.99 -1.80
CA ARG A 131 -9.91 -16.55 -0.47
C ARG A 131 -11.33 -17.10 -0.37
N TYR A 132 -12.31 -16.38 -0.91
CA TYR A 132 -13.71 -16.83 -0.95
C TYR A 132 -13.83 -18.17 -1.69
N LEU A 133 -13.25 -18.30 -2.89
CA LEU A 133 -13.32 -19.54 -3.66
C LEU A 133 -12.65 -20.70 -2.93
N VAL A 134 -11.47 -20.47 -2.33
CA VAL A 134 -10.74 -21.51 -1.58
C VAL A 134 -11.49 -21.94 -0.32
N ALA A 135 -12.06 -20.99 0.44
CA ALA A 135 -12.79 -21.28 1.66
C ALA A 135 -14.07 -22.10 1.40
N ASN A 136 -14.69 -21.91 0.24
CA ASN A 136 -15.90 -22.63 -0.17
C ASN A 136 -15.61 -23.85 -1.06
N GLY A 137 -14.33 -24.25 -1.21
CA GLY A 137 -13.96 -25.44 -2.00
C GLY A 137 -14.24 -25.34 -3.51
N ILE A 138 -14.42 -24.14 -4.05
CA ILE A 138 -14.82 -23.93 -5.45
C ILE A 138 -13.62 -24.08 -6.38
N GLN A 139 -13.74 -24.98 -7.37
CA GLN A 139 -12.74 -25.22 -8.41
C GLN A 139 -13.06 -24.47 -9.70
N LEU A 140 -12.03 -24.23 -10.53
CA LEU A 140 -12.16 -23.62 -11.85
C LEU A 140 -12.10 -24.70 -12.93
N GLY A 141 -13.14 -24.79 -13.74
CA GLY A 141 -13.12 -25.62 -14.94
C GLY A 141 -12.29 -24.96 -16.03
N ILE A 142 -11.30 -25.69 -16.54
CA ILE A 142 -10.34 -25.22 -17.54
C ILE A 142 -10.27 -26.28 -18.63
N ARG A 143 -10.46 -25.87 -19.88
CA ARG A 143 -10.20 -26.75 -21.03
C ARG A 143 -8.73 -26.73 -21.40
N LEU A 144 -8.12 -27.91 -21.52
CA LEU A 144 -6.72 -28.05 -21.89
C LEU A 144 -6.43 -27.45 -23.27
N ARG A 145 -5.36 -26.66 -23.35
CA ARG A 145 -5.00 -25.89 -24.56
C ARG A 145 -4.02 -26.60 -25.46
N GLU A 146 -3.25 -27.51 -24.89
CA GLU A 146 -2.12 -28.21 -25.50
C GLU A 146 -2.01 -29.61 -24.91
N GLY A 147 -1.24 -30.48 -25.56
CA GLY A 147 -1.08 -31.87 -25.17
C GLY A 147 -2.09 -32.82 -25.84
N PRO A 148 -1.98 -34.12 -25.54
CA PRO A 148 -2.83 -35.17 -26.13
C PRO A 148 -4.30 -34.99 -25.77
N ASP A 149 -4.60 -34.50 -24.57
CA ASP A 149 -5.95 -34.28 -24.05
C ASP A 149 -6.52 -32.89 -24.37
N LYS A 150 -6.03 -32.24 -25.44
CA LYS A 150 -6.47 -30.90 -25.81
C LYS A 150 -8.00 -30.82 -25.95
N GLY A 151 -8.61 -29.88 -25.23
CA GLY A 151 -10.05 -29.62 -25.23
C GLY A 151 -10.83 -30.33 -24.14
N THR A 152 -10.24 -31.30 -23.42
CA THR A 152 -10.86 -31.93 -22.26
C THR A 152 -11.02 -30.92 -21.11
N LEU A 153 -12.09 -31.08 -20.33
CA LEU A 153 -12.38 -30.22 -19.19
C LEU A 153 -11.70 -30.77 -17.93
N GLU A 154 -10.87 -29.96 -17.29
CA GLU A 154 -10.25 -30.28 -16.00
C GLU A 154 -10.66 -29.27 -14.92
N TRP A 155 -10.91 -29.78 -13.71
CA TRP A 155 -11.17 -28.96 -12.54
C TRP A 155 -9.88 -28.70 -11.77
N ARG A 156 -9.49 -27.43 -11.70
CA ARG A 156 -8.25 -27.01 -11.03
C ARG A 156 -8.54 -26.06 -9.89
N ARG A 157 -7.69 -26.10 -8.86
CA ARG A 157 -7.75 -25.15 -7.75
C ARG A 157 -7.58 -23.71 -8.27
N PRO A 158 -8.38 -22.73 -7.80
CA PRO A 158 -8.23 -21.34 -8.19
C PRO A 158 -6.85 -20.82 -7.77
N ASN A 159 -6.23 -20.05 -8.66
CA ASN A 159 -4.96 -19.40 -8.38
C ASN A 159 -5.00 -17.92 -8.78
N ARG A 160 -4.12 -17.13 -8.16
CA ARG A 160 -4.08 -15.67 -8.33
C ARG A 160 -3.87 -15.25 -9.79
N MET A 161 -2.95 -15.92 -10.51
CA MET A 161 -2.59 -15.56 -11.89
C MET A 161 -3.74 -15.80 -12.87
N THR A 162 -4.51 -16.88 -12.67
CA THR A 162 -5.67 -17.22 -13.48
C THR A 162 -6.78 -16.20 -13.27
N LEU A 163 -7.10 -15.88 -12.00
CA LEU A 163 -8.08 -14.85 -11.68
C LEU A 163 -7.66 -13.47 -12.19
N GLN A 164 -6.37 -13.13 -12.11
CA GLN A 164 -5.85 -11.88 -12.66
C GLN A 164 -6.06 -11.81 -14.18
N THR A 165 -5.72 -12.88 -14.89
CA THR A 165 -5.89 -12.95 -16.34
C THR A 165 -7.38 -12.92 -16.72
N LEU A 166 -8.23 -13.57 -15.93
CA LEU A 166 -9.68 -13.62 -16.11
C LEU A 166 -10.31 -12.23 -15.98
N LEU A 167 -10.05 -11.53 -14.86
CA LEU A 167 -10.66 -10.23 -14.58
C LEU A 167 -10.24 -9.14 -15.56
N HIS A 168 -9.03 -9.23 -16.14
CA HIS A 168 -8.56 -8.29 -17.17
C HIS A 168 -8.91 -8.73 -18.60
N ASN A 169 -9.72 -9.77 -18.81
CA ASN A 169 -10.00 -10.25 -20.16
C ASN A 169 -11.26 -9.61 -20.75
N PRO A 170 -11.14 -8.78 -21.81
CA PRO A 170 -12.27 -8.09 -22.42
C PRO A 170 -13.26 -9.05 -23.12
N ALA A 171 -12.86 -10.30 -23.39
CA ALA A 171 -13.76 -11.30 -23.96
C ALA A 171 -15.02 -11.53 -23.11
N TYR A 172 -14.90 -11.46 -21.78
CA TYR A 172 -16.05 -11.61 -20.88
C TYR A 172 -17.08 -10.48 -21.02
N ALA A 173 -16.68 -9.35 -21.60
CA ALA A 173 -17.57 -8.23 -21.94
C ALA A 173 -18.03 -8.24 -23.41
N GLY A 174 -17.85 -9.36 -24.11
CA GLY A 174 -18.21 -9.53 -25.52
C GLY A 174 -17.23 -8.90 -26.52
N ILE A 175 -16.12 -8.34 -26.04
CA ILE A 175 -15.17 -7.60 -26.88
C ILE A 175 -14.13 -8.56 -27.46
N TYR A 176 -14.06 -8.59 -28.78
CA TYR A 176 -12.96 -9.21 -29.51
C TYR A 176 -11.75 -8.26 -29.52
N ALA A 177 -10.62 -8.69 -28.94
CA ALA A 177 -9.43 -7.87 -28.80
C ALA A 177 -8.16 -8.60 -29.26
N TYR A 178 -7.37 -7.96 -30.13
CA TYR A 178 -6.10 -8.49 -30.62
C TYR A 178 -4.95 -7.49 -30.47
N GLY A 179 -3.73 -8.00 -30.26
CA GLY A 179 -2.55 -7.17 -30.08
C GLY A 179 -2.35 -6.63 -28.66
N ARG A 180 -3.08 -7.18 -27.67
CA ARG A 180 -3.01 -6.81 -26.24
C ARG A 180 -1.63 -6.99 -25.60
N ARG A 181 -0.82 -7.89 -26.16
CA ARG A 181 0.57 -8.14 -25.75
C ARG A 181 1.45 -8.14 -26.99
N ARG A 182 2.57 -7.44 -26.95
CA ARG A 182 3.55 -7.37 -28.04
C ARG A 182 4.95 -7.67 -27.50
N ALA A 183 5.79 -8.29 -28.32
CA ALA A 183 7.20 -8.42 -27.99
C ALA A 183 7.85 -7.04 -28.15
N ASP A 184 8.52 -6.59 -27.10
CA ASP A 184 9.41 -5.44 -27.11
C ASP A 184 10.85 -5.95 -27.31
N PRO A 185 11.47 -5.70 -28.48
CA PRO A 185 12.83 -6.16 -28.77
C PRO A 185 13.85 -5.69 -27.73
N ARG A 186 13.62 -4.54 -27.07
CA ARG A 186 14.53 -3.99 -26.05
C ARG A 186 14.52 -4.79 -24.74
N ARG A 187 13.47 -5.59 -24.53
CA ARG A 187 13.27 -6.41 -23.32
C ARG A 187 13.41 -7.91 -23.60
N GLN A 188 13.78 -8.25 -24.84
CA GLN A 188 13.95 -9.62 -25.26
C GLN A 188 15.36 -10.08 -24.89
N ASP A 189 15.42 -11.18 -24.14
CA ASP A 189 16.67 -11.89 -23.91
C ASP A 189 17.08 -12.59 -25.23
N PRO A 190 18.28 -12.32 -25.78
CA PRO A 190 18.76 -12.96 -27.00
C PRO A 190 18.80 -14.49 -26.91
N ALA A 191 19.02 -15.06 -25.71
CA ALA A 191 19.02 -16.51 -25.49
C ALA A 191 17.61 -17.10 -25.37
N ARG A 192 16.58 -16.28 -25.15
CA ARG A 192 15.18 -16.71 -24.94
C ARG A 192 14.21 -15.84 -25.75
N PRO A 193 13.99 -16.17 -27.04
CA PRO A 193 13.15 -15.37 -27.94
C PRO A 193 11.68 -15.22 -27.49
N SER A 194 11.19 -16.03 -26.55
CA SER A 194 9.83 -15.95 -26.01
C SER A 194 9.64 -14.86 -24.95
N THR A 195 10.74 -14.24 -24.47
CA THR A 195 10.74 -13.16 -23.48
C THR A 195 10.43 -11.80 -24.10
N GLY A 196 10.35 -10.75 -23.29
CA GLY A 196 10.09 -9.38 -23.76
C GLY A 196 8.64 -9.06 -24.13
N ARG A 197 7.67 -9.93 -23.83
CA ARG A 197 6.25 -9.62 -24.07
C ARG A 197 5.71 -8.61 -23.05
N VAL A 198 5.30 -7.44 -23.54
CA VAL A 198 4.72 -6.35 -22.74
C VAL A 198 3.22 -6.25 -23.01
N VAL A 199 2.45 -6.00 -21.95
CA VAL A 199 1.02 -5.67 -22.06
C VAL A 199 0.90 -4.25 -22.57
N GLN A 200 0.14 -4.05 -23.65
CA GLN A 200 -0.08 -2.75 -24.26
C GLN A 200 -1.26 -2.03 -23.60
N ALA A 201 -1.20 -0.70 -23.61
CA ALA A 201 -2.34 0.13 -23.23
C ALA A 201 -3.52 -0.12 -24.19
N ARG A 202 -4.75 0.18 -23.74
CA ARG A 202 -5.98 -0.20 -24.45
C ARG A 202 -6.10 0.49 -25.83
N ASP A 203 -5.70 1.74 -25.90
CA ASP A 203 -5.58 2.57 -27.10
C ASP A 203 -4.52 2.04 -28.08
N GLU A 204 -3.50 1.34 -27.59
CA GLU A 204 -2.47 0.70 -28.40
C GLU A 204 -2.86 -0.72 -28.87
N TRP A 205 -4.08 -1.20 -28.62
CA TRP A 205 -4.50 -2.50 -29.15
C TRP A 205 -4.63 -2.44 -30.67
N LEU A 206 -4.23 -3.51 -31.38
CA LEU A 206 -4.28 -3.52 -32.85
C LEU A 206 -5.72 -3.59 -33.36
N VAL A 207 -6.59 -4.27 -32.60
CA VAL A 207 -7.99 -4.48 -32.92
C VAL A 207 -8.78 -4.55 -31.62
N MET A 208 -9.89 -3.82 -31.58
CA MET A 208 -10.91 -3.91 -30.56
C MET A 208 -12.28 -3.80 -31.24
N ILE A 209 -13.06 -4.87 -31.23
CA ILE A 209 -14.39 -4.91 -31.83
C ILE A 209 -15.37 -5.31 -30.72
N PRO A 210 -16.28 -4.41 -30.31
CA PRO A 210 -17.31 -4.74 -29.33
C PRO A 210 -18.35 -5.71 -29.93
N ASP A 211 -19.07 -6.41 -29.06
CA ASP A 211 -20.26 -7.22 -29.39
C ASP A 211 -20.03 -8.37 -30.40
N VAL A 212 -18.83 -8.93 -30.45
CA VAL A 212 -18.47 -10.08 -31.30
C VAL A 212 -18.56 -11.42 -30.56
N LEU A 213 -18.28 -11.41 -29.26
CA LEU A 213 -18.25 -12.61 -28.43
C LEU A 213 -19.46 -12.64 -27.48
N PRO A 214 -19.96 -13.81 -27.07
CA PRO A 214 -20.95 -13.88 -26.00
C PRO A 214 -20.40 -13.24 -24.72
N ALA A 215 -21.20 -12.42 -24.04
CA ALA A 215 -20.75 -11.66 -22.87
C ALA A 215 -21.26 -12.27 -21.55
N TYR A 216 -20.37 -12.47 -20.58
CA TYR A 216 -20.74 -12.80 -19.19
C TYR A 216 -21.08 -11.56 -18.36
N ILE A 217 -20.46 -10.42 -18.69
CA ILE A 217 -20.63 -9.13 -18.02
C ILE A 217 -20.85 -8.03 -19.07
N THR A 218 -21.40 -6.91 -18.65
CA THR A 218 -21.55 -5.74 -19.52
C THR A 218 -20.21 -5.01 -19.70
N VAL A 219 -20.09 -4.22 -20.78
CA VAL A 219 -18.91 -3.36 -21.01
C VAL A 219 -18.70 -2.38 -19.86
N THR A 220 -19.79 -1.84 -19.28
CA THR A 220 -19.73 -0.93 -18.12
C THR A 220 -19.19 -1.64 -16.87
N GLN A 221 -19.63 -2.86 -16.58
CA GLN A 221 -19.08 -3.67 -15.50
C GLN A 221 -17.60 -3.99 -15.72
N PHE A 222 -17.17 -4.29 -16.95
CA PHE A 222 -15.77 -4.54 -17.26
C PHE A 222 -14.88 -3.32 -17.02
N GLU A 223 -15.31 -2.14 -17.46
CA GLU A 223 -14.58 -0.89 -17.23
C GLU A 223 -14.52 -0.52 -15.74
N ALA A 224 -15.61 -0.72 -15.00
CA ALA A 224 -15.61 -0.57 -13.54
C ALA A 224 -14.64 -1.56 -12.86
N ASN A 225 -14.55 -2.80 -13.35
CA ASN A 225 -13.65 -3.81 -12.82
C ASN A 225 -12.17 -3.46 -13.09
N GLU A 226 -11.83 -3.00 -14.29
CA GLU A 226 -10.49 -2.50 -14.63
C GLU A 226 -10.10 -1.32 -13.74
N ALA A 227 -11.01 -0.35 -13.54
CA ALA A 227 -10.81 0.79 -12.67
C ALA A 227 -10.57 0.35 -11.21
N LYS A 228 -11.39 -0.56 -10.67
CA LYS A 228 -11.21 -1.16 -9.33
C LYS A 228 -9.86 -1.87 -9.22
N LEU A 229 -9.46 -2.66 -10.21
CA LEU A 229 -8.17 -3.35 -10.23
C LEU A 229 -6.99 -2.38 -10.28
N ALA A 230 -7.11 -1.27 -11.02
CA ALA A 230 -6.11 -0.21 -11.07
C ALA A 230 -6.00 0.53 -9.72
N ALA A 231 -7.13 0.93 -9.13
CA ALA A 231 -7.18 1.60 -7.82
C ALA A 231 -6.63 0.71 -6.69
N ASN A 232 -6.83 -0.60 -6.78
CA ASN A 232 -6.33 -1.56 -5.79
C ASN A 232 -4.80 -1.75 -5.78
N ARG A 233 -4.07 -1.20 -6.77
CA ARG A 233 -2.62 -1.34 -6.84
C ARG A 233 -1.98 -0.64 -5.65
N ALA A 234 -1.05 -1.33 -4.98
CA ALA A 234 -0.31 -0.78 -3.85
C ALA A 234 0.87 0.08 -4.35
N ARG A 235 0.57 1.22 -4.97
CA ARG A 235 1.55 2.21 -5.44
C ARG A 235 1.24 3.58 -4.86
N ALA A 236 2.21 4.49 -4.86
CA ALA A 236 2.03 5.83 -4.29
C ALA A 236 0.98 6.69 -5.03
N ASP A 237 0.71 6.37 -6.30
CA ASP A 237 -0.27 7.03 -7.18
C ASP A 237 -1.66 6.39 -7.12
N ALA A 238 -1.86 5.34 -6.32
CA ALA A 238 -3.13 4.64 -6.20
C ALA A 238 -3.50 4.42 -4.72
N THR A 239 -4.77 4.63 -4.39
CA THR A 239 -5.29 4.53 -3.02
C THR A 239 -5.09 3.15 -2.38
N GLY A 240 -4.95 2.11 -3.22
CA GLY A 240 -4.87 0.73 -2.80
C GLY A 240 -6.20 0.19 -2.26
N SER A 241 -6.29 -1.14 -2.16
CA SER A 241 -7.46 -1.79 -1.55
C SER A 241 -7.63 -1.43 -0.08
N VAL A 242 -8.87 -1.47 0.42
CA VAL A 242 -9.20 -1.44 1.84
C VAL A 242 -8.51 -2.64 2.50
N ARG A 243 -7.39 -2.40 3.19
CA ARG A 243 -6.68 -3.46 3.92
C ARG A 243 -7.27 -3.60 5.32
N ASN A 244 -7.37 -4.85 5.77
CA ASN A 244 -7.63 -5.16 7.17
C ASN A 244 -6.58 -4.49 8.06
N GLY A 245 -7.03 -3.86 9.14
CA GLY A 245 -6.17 -3.21 10.14
C GLY A 245 -6.81 -1.94 10.71
N PRO A 246 -6.30 -1.44 11.85
CA PRO A 246 -6.92 -0.32 12.56
C PRO A 246 -6.76 1.07 11.90
N ALA A 247 -5.82 1.25 10.96
CA ALA A 247 -5.49 2.58 10.45
C ALA A 247 -6.55 3.13 9.49
N LEU A 248 -7.27 4.18 9.86
CA LEU A 248 -8.42 4.71 9.11
C LEU A 248 -8.00 5.33 7.77
N ALA A 249 -6.99 6.20 7.76
CA ALA A 249 -6.50 6.87 6.56
C ALA A 249 -5.53 6.00 5.72
N ALA A 250 -5.51 4.68 5.93
CA ALA A 250 -4.64 3.76 5.20
C ALA A 250 -4.85 3.86 3.69
N GLY A 251 -3.81 4.27 2.95
CA GLY A 251 -3.85 4.42 1.49
C GLY A 251 -4.43 5.75 0.99
N LEU A 252 -4.91 6.62 1.89
CA LEU A 252 -5.33 7.99 1.57
C LEU A 252 -4.21 9.01 1.79
N ILE A 253 -3.25 8.70 2.67
CA ILE A 253 -2.15 9.62 2.94
C ILE A 253 -1.17 9.63 1.76
N PHE A 254 -0.97 10.82 1.19
CA PHE A 254 -0.09 11.03 0.06
C PHE A 254 1.37 10.72 0.41
N CYS A 255 2.05 9.99 -0.47
CA CYS A 255 3.48 9.62 -0.34
C CYS A 255 3.80 8.70 0.86
N VAL A 256 2.81 8.18 1.58
CA VAL A 256 2.99 7.47 2.86
C VAL A 256 2.40 6.06 2.78
N ILE A 257 3.12 5.08 3.33
CA ILE A 257 2.63 3.71 3.51
C ILE A 257 2.30 3.45 4.99
N VAL A 258 1.39 2.51 5.23
CA VAL A 258 1.09 2.04 6.59
C VAL A 258 2.02 0.90 6.94
N ARG A 259 2.75 1.06 8.05
CA ARG A 259 3.48 -0.02 8.72
C ARG A 259 2.73 -0.40 9.99
N TYR A 260 2.54 -1.70 10.21
CA TYR A 260 2.00 -2.21 11.47
C TYR A 260 3.14 -2.75 12.32
N HIS A 261 3.17 -2.40 13.60
CA HIS A 261 3.99 -3.06 14.59
C HIS A 261 3.10 -3.63 15.70
N THR A 262 3.58 -4.68 16.37
CA THR A 262 2.85 -5.31 17.47
C THR A 262 3.25 -4.70 18.80
N GLN A 263 2.29 -4.10 19.51
CA GLN A 263 2.47 -3.61 20.87
C GLN A 263 1.41 -4.23 21.77
N ARG A 264 1.82 -4.91 22.85
CA ARG A 264 0.90 -5.64 23.77
C ARG A 264 -0.11 -6.53 23.03
N SER A 265 0.37 -7.29 22.05
CA SER A 265 -0.43 -8.19 21.19
C SER A 265 -1.51 -7.50 20.33
N ARG A 266 -1.46 -6.17 20.19
CA ARG A 266 -2.30 -5.40 19.27
C ARG A 266 -1.47 -4.82 18.13
N ALA A 267 -2.03 -4.81 16.93
CA ALA A 267 -1.41 -4.14 15.79
C ALA A 267 -1.59 -2.62 15.95
N VAL A 268 -0.50 -1.88 16.03
CA VAL A 268 -0.47 -0.43 16.09
C VAL A 268 0.01 0.12 14.74
N PRO A 269 -0.77 1.00 14.10
CA PRO A 269 -0.38 1.55 12.81
C PRO A 269 0.55 2.76 12.92
N GLU A 270 1.50 2.82 12.00
CA GLU A 270 2.40 3.94 11.76
C GLU A 270 2.32 4.33 10.28
N TYR A 271 2.36 5.63 10.05
CA TYR A 271 2.42 6.22 8.72
C TYR A 271 3.87 6.59 8.43
N VAL A 272 4.45 5.94 7.40
CA VAL A 272 5.86 6.06 7.04
C VAL A 272 6.00 6.51 5.58
N CYS A 273 6.74 7.59 5.35
CA CYS A 273 7.24 7.94 4.03
C CYS A 273 8.73 7.59 3.96
N SER A 274 9.09 6.61 3.13
CA SER A 274 10.47 6.15 2.93
C SER A 274 11.03 6.54 1.55
N ARG A 275 10.39 7.46 0.82
CA ARG A 275 10.74 7.78 -0.57
C ARG A 275 12.21 8.20 -0.73
N GLU A 276 12.69 9.12 0.11
CA GLU A 276 14.09 9.57 0.09
C GLU A 276 15.06 8.42 0.42
N ALA A 277 14.73 7.60 1.41
CA ALA A 277 15.54 6.44 1.77
C ALA A 277 15.59 5.39 0.64
N THR A 278 14.46 5.14 -0.04
CA THR A 278 14.36 4.11 -1.09
C THR A 278 14.91 4.56 -2.44
N ASN A 279 14.66 5.81 -2.84
CA ASN A 279 15.03 6.30 -4.18
C ASN A 279 16.39 7.01 -4.20
N TYR A 280 16.79 7.63 -3.10
CA TYR A 280 17.99 8.47 -3.03
C TYR A 280 18.99 8.01 -1.96
N GLY A 281 18.72 6.88 -1.28
CA GLY A 281 19.64 6.31 -0.29
C GLY A 281 19.81 7.16 0.97
N ALA A 282 18.84 8.03 1.28
CA ALA A 282 18.91 8.87 2.48
C ALA A 282 18.96 8.01 3.77
N ALA A 283 19.73 8.47 4.75
CA ALA A 283 19.91 7.76 6.03
C ALA A 283 18.62 7.66 6.87
N HIS A 284 17.61 8.50 6.59
CA HIS A 284 16.39 8.60 7.37
C HIS A 284 15.15 8.63 6.47
N ASN A 285 14.02 8.16 7.01
CA ASN A 285 12.71 8.30 6.37
C ASN A 285 12.33 9.78 6.25
N CYS A 286 11.60 10.15 5.20
CA CYS A 286 11.12 11.53 4.99
C CYS A 286 10.20 11.96 6.13
N GLN A 287 9.25 11.08 6.47
CA GLN A 287 8.29 11.32 7.54
C GLN A 287 7.94 9.99 8.22
N LEU A 288 7.79 10.06 9.55
CA LEU A 288 7.34 8.96 10.39
C LEU A 288 6.36 9.54 11.41
N LEU A 289 5.14 9.03 11.47
CA LEU A 289 4.12 9.52 12.39
C LEU A 289 3.24 8.37 12.90
N ASN A 290 2.79 8.50 14.15
CA ASN A 290 1.80 7.60 14.73
C ASN A 290 0.46 7.82 14.00
N ALA A 291 -0.22 6.74 13.62
CA ALA A 291 -1.46 6.87 12.86
C ALA A 291 -2.63 7.43 13.67
N ALA A 292 -2.64 7.26 14.99
CA ALA A 292 -3.77 7.65 15.83
C ALA A 292 -4.11 9.14 15.76
N CYS A 293 -3.11 10.03 15.70
CA CYS A 293 -3.36 11.47 15.64
C CYS A 293 -3.92 11.90 14.28
N VAL A 294 -3.50 11.26 13.19
CA VAL A 294 -4.04 11.54 11.85
C VAL A 294 -5.42 10.94 11.69
N ASP A 295 -5.62 9.70 12.14
CA ASP A 295 -6.91 9.03 12.05
C ASP A 295 -7.98 9.77 12.84
N ALA A 296 -7.67 10.24 14.05
CA ALA A 296 -8.59 11.05 14.85
C ALA A 296 -8.93 12.41 14.18
N PHE A 297 -7.95 13.05 13.54
CA PHE A 297 -8.19 14.28 12.78
C PHE A 297 -9.10 14.02 11.57
N VAL A 298 -8.79 12.98 10.79
CA VAL A 298 -9.59 12.61 9.61
C VAL A 298 -11.00 12.21 10.01
N GLU A 299 -11.15 11.40 11.06
CA GLU A 299 -12.44 11.02 11.63
C GLU A 299 -13.27 12.24 12.03
N GLY A 300 -12.68 13.18 12.79
CA GLY A 300 -13.38 14.39 13.21
C GLY A 300 -13.85 15.25 12.03
N GLN A 301 -13.01 15.42 11.01
CA GLN A 301 -13.36 16.18 9.80
C GLN A 301 -14.44 15.47 8.97
N VAL A 302 -14.34 14.14 8.83
CA VAL A 302 -15.34 13.32 8.12
C VAL A 302 -16.70 13.39 8.82
N LEU A 303 -16.75 13.22 10.13
CA LEU A 303 -18.00 13.30 10.89
C LEU A 303 -18.61 14.70 10.81
N ALA A 304 -17.79 15.76 10.82
CA ALA A 304 -18.26 17.12 10.62
C ALA A 304 -18.82 17.34 9.19
N ALA A 305 -18.18 16.77 8.17
CA ALA A 305 -18.65 16.84 6.79
C ALA A 305 -19.94 16.03 6.54
N LEU A 306 -20.16 14.96 7.31
CA LEU A 306 -21.36 14.12 7.26
C LEU A 306 -22.46 14.58 8.23
N ALA A 307 -22.25 15.68 8.96
CA ALA A 307 -23.26 16.22 9.86
C ALA A 307 -24.54 16.65 9.09
N PRO A 308 -25.73 16.58 9.70
CA PRO A 308 -27.01 16.81 9.03
C PRO A 308 -27.06 18.11 8.21
N ALA A 309 -26.57 19.21 8.78
CA ALA A 309 -26.57 20.51 8.12
C ALA A 309 -25.67 20.54 6.87
N ALA A 310 -24.53 19.85 6.90
CA ALA A 310 -23.63 19.74 5.75
C ALA A 310 -24.21 18.82 4.66
N VAL A 311 -24.90 17.74 5.06
CA VAL A 311 -25.57 16.81 4.14
C VAL A 311 -26.74 17.50 3.42
N GLU A 312 -27.54 18.29 4.12
CA GLU A 312 -28.65 19.02 3.50
C GLU A 312 -28.17 20.05 2.46
N VAL A 313 -27.12 20.80 2.78
CA VAL A 313 -26.48 21.72 1.82
C VAL A 313 -25.95 20.97 0.60
N SER A 314 -25.31 19.82 0.81
CA SER A 314 -24.80 18.97 -0.27
C SER A 314 -25.91 18.41 -1.16
N LEU A 315 -27.05 18.03 -0.58
CA LEU A 315 -28.23 17.57 -1.32
C LEU A 315 -28.84 18.70 -2.17
N ARG A 316 -28.92 19.93 -1.65
CA ARG A 316 -29.40 21.10 -2.41
C ARG A 316 -28.46 21.46 -3.56
N ALA A 317 -27.15 21.40 -3.33
CA ALA A 317 -26.16 21.59 -4.41
C ALA A 317 -26.29 20.50 -5.48
N ALA A 318 -26.53 19.24 -5.08
CA ALA A 318 -26.80 18.16 -6.03
C ALA A 318 -28.08 18.38 -6.83
N ASP A 319 -29.13 18.95 -6.23
CA ASP A 319 -30.37 19.30 -6.93
C ASP A 319 -30.14 20.36 -8.02
N GLN A 320 -29.31 21.37 -7.73
CA GLN A 320 -28.93 22.37 -8.73
C GLN A 320 -28.17 21.74 -9.90
N VAL A 321 -27.20 20.86 -9.63
CA VAL A 321 -26.46 20.14 -10.68
C VAL A 321 -27.38 19.25 -11.53
N VAL A 322 -28.36 18.59 -10.90
CA VAL A 322 -29.36 17.79 -11.62
C VAL A 322 -30.25 18.68 -12.49
N ALA A 323 -30.67 19.85 -11.99
CA ALA A 323 -31.48 20.81 -12.73
C ALA A 323 -30.73 21.37 -13.95
N GLU A 324 -29.50 21.86 -13.76
CA GLU A 324 -28.62 22.34 -14.85
C GLU A 324 -28.38 21.24 -15.90
N ARG A 325 -28.21 19.99 -15.46
CA ARG A 325 -28.04 18.85 -16.38
C ARG A 325 -29.32 18.52 -17.15
N ALA A 326 -30.49 18.65 -16.53
CA ALA A 326 -31.77 18.46 -17.22
C ALA A 326 -31.95 19.50 -18.34
N GLU A 327 -31.47 20.74 -18.14
CA GLU A 327 -31.43 21.76 -19.20
C GLU A 327 -30.46 21.38 -20.32
N LEU A 328 -29.26 20.89 -19.98
CA LEU A 328 -28.29 20.41 -20.97
C LEU A 328 -28.82 19.21 -21.77
N GLU A 329 -29.54 18.29 -21.13
CA GLU A 329 -30.17 17.14 -21.79
C GLU A 329 -31.23 17.61 -22.80
N ARG A 330 -32.03 18.63 -22.45
CA ARG A 330 -32.97 19.26 -23.40
C ARG A 330 -32.22 19.84 -24.60
N LEU A 331 -31.11 20.53 -24.39
CA LEU A 331 -30.29 21.07 -25.49
C LEU A 331 -29.68 19.95 -26.37
N TRP A 332 -29.25 18.84 -25.78
CA TRP A 332 -28.78 17.66 -26.51
C TRP A 332 -29.89 17.05 -27.38
N SER A 333 -31.10 16.89 -26.82
CA SER A 333 -32.25 16.35 -27.55
C SER A 333 -32.56 17.20 -28.80
N GLN A 334 -32.56 18.53 -28.67
CA GLN A 334 -32.79 19.46 -29.78
C GLN A 334 -31.69 19.41 -30.85
N ARG A 335 -30.42 19.24 -30.46
CA ARG A 335 -29.30 19.09 -31.41
C ARG A 335 -29.39 17.79 -32.20
N LEU A 336 -29.72 16.67 -31.53
CA LEU A 336 -29.92 15.38 -32.17
C LEU A 336 -31.11 15.40 -33.14
N GLU A 337 -32.20 16.06 -32.76
CA GLU A 337 -33.37 16.25 -33.60
C GLU A 337 -33.05 17.06 -34.87
N ARG A 338 -32.32 18.18 -34.72
CA ARG A 338 -31.88 18.99 -35.88
C ARG A 338 -30.99 18.19 -36.83
N ALA A 339 -30.00 17.46 -36.31
CA ALA A 339 -29.11 16.64 -37.14
C ALA A 339 -29.87 15.50 -37.85
N ALA A 340 -30.88 14.91 -37.19
CA ALA A 340 -31.75 13.91 -37.82
C ALA A 340 -32.58 14.52 -38.96
N TYR A 341 -33.12 15.72 -38.76
CA TYR A 341 -33.86 16.43 -39.79
C TYR A 341 -32.98 16.81 -41.00
N GLU A 342 -31.76 17.29 -40.76
CA GLU A 342 -30.81 17.64 -41.81
C GLU A 342 -30.37 16.42 -42.62
N ALA A 343 -30.09 15.29 -41.97
CA ALA A 343 -29.78 14.03 -42.65
C ALA A 343 -30.95 13.52 -43.50
N ASP A 344 -32.19 13.58 -42.98
CA ASP A 344 -33.36 13.18 -43.77
C ASP A 344 -33.64 14.14 -44.94
N ARG A 345 -33.43 15.44 -44.75
CA ARG A 345 -33.54 16.43 -45.83
C ARG A 345 -32.52 16.16 -46.94
N ALA A 346 -31.25 15.93 -46.59
CA ALA A 346 -30.20 15.61 -47.56
C ALA A 346 -30.50 14.30 -48.33
N ARG A 347 -31.00 13.28 -47.62
CA ARG A 347 -31.48 12.03 -48.22
C ARG A 347 -32.58 12.26 -49.27
N ARG A 348 -33.59 13.07 -48.93
CA ARG A 348 -34.70 13.40 -49.85
C ARG A 348 -34.20 14.16 -51.08
N CYS A 349 -33.31 15.13 -50.91
CA CYS A 349 -32.72 15.86 -52.03
C CYS A 349 -31.94 14.93 -52.98
N TYR A 350 -31.18 13.99 -52.44
CA TYR A 350 -30.47 12.98 -53.24
C TYR A 350 -31.42 12.08 -54.03
N HIS A 351 -32.48 11.56 -53.39
CA HIS A 351 -33.44 10.68 -54.08
C HIS A 351 -34.28 11.36 -55.17
N LEU A 352 -34.47 12.68 -55.09
CA LEU A 352 -35.21 13.46 -56.08
C LEU A 352 -34.33 13.93 -57.26
N ALA A 353 -33.02 13.71 -57.22
CA ALA A 353 -32.11 14.17 -58.25
C ALA A 353 -32.07 13.22 -59.46
N GLU A 354 -32.16 13.78 -60.67
CA GLU A 354 -32.08 13.02 -61.92
C GLU A 354 -30.68 12.39 -62.12
N PRO A 355 -30.57 11.08 -62.40
CA PRO A 355 -29.28 10.37 -62.51
C PRO A 355 -28.34 10.91 -63.60
N GLU A 356 -28.89 11.55 -64.63
CA GLU A 356 -28.12 12.14 -65.73
C GLU A 356 -27.29 13.36 -65.29
N ASN A 357 -27.72 14.05 -64.22
CA ASN A 357 -27.00 15.19 -63.63
C ASN A 357 -25.87 14.73 -62.70
N ARG A 358 -24.91 13.98 -63.25
CA ARG A 358 -23.84 13.28 -62.51
C ARG A 358 -23.08 14.16 -61.50
N LEU A 359 -22.82 15.43 -61.83
CA LEU A 359 -22.13 16.35 -60.92
C LEU A 359 -22.99 16.76 -59.72
N VAL A 360 -24.29 16.96 -59.93
CA VAL A 360 -25.26 17.34 -58.87
C VAL A 360 -25.52 16.15 -57.96
N VAL A 361 -25.74 14.95 -58.52
CA VAL A 361 -25.92 13.71 -57.76
C VAL A 361 -24.71 13.42 -56.87
N ARG A 362 -23.49 13.57 -57.41
CA ARG A 362 -22.25 13.35 -56.65
C ARG A 362 -22.05 14.37 -55.53
N GLN A 363 -22.54 15.61 -55.69
CA GLN A 363 -22.49 16.61 -54.62
C GLN A 363 -23.54 16.30 -53.55
N LEU A 364 -24.78 15.98 -53.94
CA LEU A 364 -25.85 15.62 -53.00
C LEU A 364 -25.55 14.34 -52.22
N GLU A 365 -24.88 13.37 -52.84
CA GLU A 365 -24.37 12.17 -52.17
C GLU A 365 -23.36 12.54 -51.07
N LYS A 366 -22.36 13.38 -51.39
CA LYS A 366 -21.38 13.88 -50.40
C LYS A 366 -22.05 14.66 -49.28
N ASP A 367 -23.03 15.50 -49.60
CA ASP A 367 -23.75 16.29 -48.62
C ASP A 367 -24.57 15.38 -47.68
N TRP A 368 -25.16 14.31 -48.21
CA TRP A 368 -25.86 13.30 -47.42
C TRP A 368 -24.92 12.47 -46.54
N GLU A 369 -23.78 12.01 -47.08
CA GLU A 369 -22.74 11.33 -46.31
C GLU A 369 -22.20 12.21 -45.17
N SER A 370 -21.97 13.49 -45.44
CA SER A 370 -21.54 14.47 -44.45
C SER A 370 -22.57 14.67 -43.34
N ALA A 371 -23.86 14.80 -43.70
CA ALA A 371 -24.95 14.92 -42.73
C ALA A 371 -25.12 13.66 -41.86
N LEU A 372 -24.98 12.47 -42.45
CA LEU A 372 -25.00 11.19 -41.71
C LEU A 372 -23.82 11.07 -40.75
N ALA A 373 -22.61 11.42 -41.21
CA ALA A 373 -21.41 11.42 -40.36
C ALA A 373 -21.54 12.41 -39.19
N HIS A 374 -22.11 13.59 -39.44
CA HIS A 374 -22.37 14.58 -38.39
C HIS A 374 -23.39 14.07 -37.35
N GLN A 375 -24.49 13.46 -37.79
CA GLN A 375 -25.50 12.86 -36.92
C GLN A 375 -24.89 11.74 -36.06
N GLN A 376 -24.07 10.87 -36.67
CA GLN A 376 -23.42 9.79 -35.95
C GLN A 376 -22.44 10.32 -34.90
N LYS A 377 -21.62 11.32 -35.25
CA LYS A 377 -20.71 11.98 -34.31
C LYS A 377 -21.46 12.57 -33.11
N LEU A 378 -22.56 13.27 -33.34
CA LEU A 378 -23.39 13.83 -32.26
C LEU A 378 -24.00 12.76 -31.35
N ARG A 379 -24.42 11.61 -31.91
CA ARG A 379 -24.90 10.46 -31.11
C ARG A 379 -23.80 9.86 -30.24
N GLU A 380 -22.59 9.73 -30.76
CA GLU A 380 -21.44 9.25 -30.00
C GLU A 380 -21.05 10.22 -28.86
N GLU A 381 -21.12 11.52 -29.11
CA GLU A 381 -20.88 12.56 -28.10
C GLU A 381 -21.97 12.56 -27.02
N HIS A 382 -23.25 12.43 -27.39
CA HIS A 382 -24.36 12.31 -26.44
C HIS A 382 -24.30 11.02 -25.62
N ALA A 383 -23.95 9.89 -26.25
CA ALA A 383 -23.72 8.63 -25.54
C ALA A 383 -22.58 8.78 -24.53
N ARG A 384 -21.51 9.50 -24.86
CA ARG A 384 -20.41 9.80 -23.94
C ARG A 384 -20.88 10.68 -22.76
N PHE A 385 -21.64 11.74 -23.05
CA PHE A 385 -22.24 12.61 -22.03
C PHE A 385 -23.17 11.84 -21.09
N THR A 386 -23.99 10.94 -21.63
CA THR A 386 -24.89 10.09 -20.84
C THR A 386 -24.11 9.14 -19.95
N ARG A 387 -23.05 8.50 -20.47
CA ARG A 387 -22.19 7.57 -19.71
C ARG A 387 -21.42 8.23 -18.57
N THR A 388 -21.10 9.51 -18.67
CA THR A 388 -20.45 10.28 -17.59
C THR A 388 -21.45 10.93 -16.63
N SER A 389 -22.74 10.55 -16.70
CA SER A 389 -23.76 11.09 -15.80
C SER A 389 -23.73 10.45 -14.42
N PRO A 390 -23.77 11.26 -13.33
CA PRO A 390 -23.97 10.74 -12.00
C PRO A 390 -25.37 10.14 -11.87
N ARG A 391 -25.49 9.09 -11.06
CA ARG A 391 -26.77 8.47 -10.74
C ARG A 391 -27.63 9.44 -9.93
N THR A 392 -28.89 9.60 -10.34
CA THR A 392 -29.87 10.39 -9.58
C THR A 392 -30.34 9.60 -8.37
N LEU A 393 -30.29 10.20 -7.18
CA LEU A 393 -30.80 9.60 -5.96
C LEU A 393 -32.33 9.70 -5.92
N THR A 394 -32.99 8.58 -5.63
CA THR A 394 -34.44 8.52 -5.41
C THR A 394 -34.82 9.25 -4.12
N ALA A 395 -36.10 9.66 -4.01
CA ALA A 395 -36.61 10.31 -2.80
C ALA A 395 -36.44 9.44 -1.54
N ALA A 396 -36.61 8.12 -1.67
CA ALA A 396 -36.43 7.16 -0.56
C ALA A 396 -34.96 7.06 -0.13
N GLU A 397 -34.02 7.01 -1.08
CA GLU A 397 -32.58 7.02 -0.77
C GLU A 397 -32.17 8.32 -0.08
N ARG A 398 -32.69 9.47 -0.54
CA ARG A 398 -32.42 10.78 0.07
C ARG A 398 -32.92 10.84 1.52
N HIS A 399 -34.16 10.42 1.76
CA HIS A 399 -34.70 10.37 3.11
C HIS A 399 -33.87 9.46 4.04
N THR A 400 -33.44 8.31 3.52
CA THR A 400 -32.58 7.38 4.26
C THR A 400 -31.23 8.03 4.61
N ILE A 401 -30.58 8.70 3.65
CA ILE A 401 -29.32 9.42 3.88
C ILE A 401 -29.49 10.51 4.95
N THR A 402 -30.54 11.31 4.87
CA THR A 402 -30.82 12.36 5.86
C THR A 402 -31.09 11.78 7.25
N ALA A 403 -31.84 10.68 7.33
CA ALA A 403 -32.11 9.99 8.61
C ALA A 403 -30.82 9.42 9.22
N LEU A 404 -29.97 8.78 8.42
CA LEU A 404 -28.67 8.25 8.87
C LEU A 404 -27.69 9.36 9.29
N ALA A 405 -27.74 10.52 8.62
CA ALA A 405 -26.92 11.67 9.00
C ALA A 405 -27.29 12.22 10.39
N GLY A 406 -28.56 12.04 10.82
CA GLY A 406 -29.09 12.51 12.10
C GLY A 406 -28.32 12.02 13.33
N ASP A 407 -27.80 10.79 13.28
CA ASP A 407 -26.91 10.23 14.30
C ASP A 407 -25.72 9.49 13.68
N ILE A 408 -24.99 10.18 12.79
CA ILE A 408 -23.83 9.60 12.13
C ILE A 408 -22.75 9.17 13.13
N ALA A 409 -22.60 9.89 14.26
CA ALA A 409 -21.64 9.55 15.30
C ALA A 409 -22.00 8.24 16.01
N GLY A 410 -23.27 8.04 16.37
CA GLY A 410 -23.75 6.79 16.95
C GLY A 410 -23.57 5.60 15.99
N LEU A 411 -23.91 5.78 14.72
CA LEU A 411 -23.69 4.77 13.67
C LEU A 411 -22.20 4.47 13.47
N TRP A 412 -21.36 5.49 13.48
CA TRP A 412 -19.92 5.35 13.29
C TRP A 412 -19.27 4.53 14.42
N HIS A 413 -19.67 4.76 15.67
CA HIS A 413 -19.13 4.06 16.83
C HIS A 413 -19.88 2.76 17.18
N ALA A 414 -20.95 2.41 16.46
CA ALA A 414 -21.70 1.18 16.69
C ALA A 414 -20.81 -0.07 16.53
N PRO A 415 -21.03 -1.12 17.34
CA PRO A 415 -20.26 -2.38 17.25
C PRO A 415 -20.51 -3.13 15.94
N THR A 416 -21.64 -2.89 15.28
CA THR A 416 -21.98 -3.43 13.96
C THR A 416 -21.18 -2.78 12.83
N THR A 417 -20.65 -1.57 13.03
CA THR A 417 -19.87 -0.84 12.04
C THR A 417 -18.40 -1.20 12.17
N THR A 418 -17.90 -1.97 11.21
CA THR A 418 -16.51 -2.45 11.22
C THR A 418 -15.54 -1.35 10.79
N ILE A 419 -14.25 -1.53 11.09
CA ILE A 419 -13.21 -0.59 10.62
C ILE A 419 -13.12 -0.54 9.08
N ASN A 420 -13.51 -1.62 8.39
CA ASN A 420 -13.54 -1.64 6.94
C ASN A 420 -14.69 -0.77 6.41
N ASP A 421 -15.87 -0.82 7.04
CA ASP A 421 -17.00 0.05 6.68
C ASP A 421 -16.63 1.52 6.87
N ARG A 422 -16.00 1.87 8.01
CA ARG A 422 -15.48 3.23 8.25
C ARG A 422 -14.52 3.68 7.16
N LYS A 423 -13.57 2.82 6.78
CA LYS A 423 -12.60 3.09 5.71
C LYS A 423 -13.26 3.29 4.35
N GLU A 424 -14.32 2.56 4.05
CA GLU A 424 -15.07 2.72 2.80
C GLU A 424 -15.77 4.07 2.78
N ILE A 425 -16.40 4.48 3.89
CA ILE A 425 -17.01 5.81 4.03
C ILE A 425 -15.96 6.90 3.83
N VAL A 426 -14.81 6.85 4.52
CA VAL A 426 -13.75 7.86 4.35
C VAL A 426 -13.28 7.92 2.90
N ARG A 427 -13.02 6.78 2.26
CA ARG A 427 -12.56 6.72 0.86
C ARG A 427 -13.60 7.23 -0.14
N ALA A 428 -14.89 7.22 0.19
CA ALA A 428 -15.93 7.72 -0.69
C ALA A 428 -15.95 9.26 -0.76
N ILE A 429 -15.51 9.93 0.31
CA ILE A 429 -15.59 11.40 0.45
C ILE A 429 -14.22 12.08 0.44
N VAL A 430 -13.15 11.37 0.81
CA VAL A 430 -11.77 11.88 0.82
C VAL A 430 -11.00 11.35 -0.39
N ASP A 431 -10.44 12.25 -1.19
CA ASP A 431 -9.53 11.92 -2.30
C ASP A 431 -8.14 11.55 -1.77
N LYS A 432 -7.55 12.45 -0.97
CA LYS A 432 -6.23 12.24 -0.34
C LYS A 432 -6.04 13.11 0.89
N VAL A 433 -5.11 12.68 1.74
CA VAL A 433 -4.68 13.42 2.92
C VAL A 433 -3.19 13.74 2.76
N ILE A 434 -2.83 15.01 2.86
CA ILE A 434 -1.44 15.47 2.81
C ILE A 434 -1.03 15.76 4.25
N VAL A 435 0.09 15.17 4.68
CA VAL A 435 0.65 15.41 6.01
C VAL A 435 2.09 15.90 5.89
N THR A 436 2.42 16.90 6.69
CA THR A 436 3.76 17.49 6.76
C THR A 436 4.13 17.73 8.21
N VAL A 437 5.14 17.00 8.68
CA VAL A 437 5.71 17.20 10.02
C VAL A 437 6.60 18.44 10.01
N SER A 438 6.40 19.36 10.97
CA SER A 438 7.24 20.54 11.14
C SER A 438 8.58 20.15 11.79
N GLY A 439 9.59 19.87 10.96
CA GLY A 439 10.92 19.46 11.41
C GLY A 439 10.88 18.15 12.18
N THR A 440 11.33 18.17 13.44
CA THR A 440 11.26 17.00 14.35
C THR A 440 10.21 17.14 15.45
N SER A 441 9.39 18.19 15.40
CA SER A 441 8.48 18.57 16.47
C SER A 441 7.21 17.71 16.58
N GLU A 442 6.39 18.02 17.56
CA GLU A 442 5.05 17.48 17.77
C GLU A 442 4.02 18.05 16.80
N ARG A 443 4.33 19.17 16.12
CA ARG A 443 3.40 19.84 15.21
C ARG A 443 3.41 19.21 13.82
N VAL A 444 2.22 18.93 13.31
CA VAL A 444 2.00 18.36 12.00
C VAL A 444 0.90 19.14 11.31
N GLN A 445 1.16 19.61 10.10
CA GLN A 445 0.12 20.17 9.24
C GLN A 445 -0.54 19.04 8.46
N ALA A 446 -1.86 19.02 8.46
CA ALA A 446 -2.66 18.07 7.70
C ALA A 446 -3.65 18.82 6.80
N SER A 447 -3.75 18.38 5.56
CA SER A 447 -4.72 18.88 4.59
C SER A 447 -5.49 17.71 4.00
N ILE A 448 -6.82 17.76 4.09
CA ILE A 448 -7.73 16.80 3.47
C ILE A 448 -8.21 17.40 2.16
N VAL A 449 -7.94 16.70 1.06
CA VAL A 449 -8.54 16.99 -0.24
C VAL A 449 -9.77 16.11 -0.37
N TRP A 450 -10.93 16.74 -0.48
CA TRP A 450 -12.22 16.05 -0.62
C TRP A 450 -12.44 15.61 -2.07
N ALA A 451 -13.27 14.59 -2.28
CA ALA A 451 -13.62 14.10 -3.62
C ALA A 451 -14.23 15.20 -4.53
N GLY A 452 -14.83 16.23 -3.93
CA GLY A 452 -15.33 17.43 -4.63
C GLY A 452 -14.28 18.50 -4.94
N GLY A 453 -13.00 18.27 -4.62
CA GLY A 453 -11.88 19.20 -4.89
C GLY A 453 -11.65 20.27 -3.82
N ALA A 454 -12.59 20.47 -2.89
CA ALA A 454 -12.39 21.33 -1.71
C ALA A 454 -11.22 20.81 -0.85
N THR A 455 -10.57 21.72 -0.12
CA THR A 455 -9.46 21.37 0.78
C THR A 455 -9.71 21.92 2.18
N THR A 456 -9.58 21.07 3.20
CA THR A 456 -9.63 21.48 4.61
C THR A 456 -8.27 21.28 5.25
N CYS A 457 -7.75 22.32 5.87
CA CYS A 457 -6.45 22.30 6.56
C CYS A 457 -6.63 22.32 8.07
N GLY A 458 -5.72 21.66 8.79
CA GLY A 458 -5.65 21.67 10.24
C GLY A 458 -4.24 21.41 10.75
N GLU A 459 -4.00 21.77 12.01
CA GLU A 459 -2.78 21.41 12.74
C GLU A 459 -3.12 20.31 13.73
N LEU A 460 -2.30 19.25 13.75
CA LEU A 460 -2.44 18.14 14.68
C LEU A 460 -1.16 17.96 15.48
N VAL A 461 -1.31 17.41 16.69
CA VAL A 461 -0.22 17.16 17.62
C VAL A 461 0.08 15.66 17.65
N ARG A 462 1.32 15.28 17.37
CA ARG A 462 1.81 13.90 17.46
C ARG A 462 2.64 13.70 18.73
N PRO A 463 2.67 12.49 19.30
CA PRO A 463 3.67 12.15 20.31
C PRO A 463 5.07 12.18 19.70
N VAL A 464 6.03 12.74 20.45
CA VAL A 464 7.45 12.81 20.11
C VAL A 464 8.28 11.95 21.08
N GLN A 465 9.49 11.59 20.69
CA GLN A 465 10.32 10.69 21.50
C GLN A 465 10.96 11.39 22.70
N ARG A 466 11.33 12.67 22.52
CA ARG A 466 12.08 13.46 23.49
C ARG A 466 11.36 14.77 23.78
N LEU A 467 11.56 15.30 24.99
CA LEU A 467 10.95 16.57 25.39
C LEU A 467 11.52 17.77 24.64
N ASP A 468 12.79 17.70 24.22
CA ASP A 468 13.46 18.76 23.45
C ASP A 468 12.88 18.97 22.04
N GLN A 469 12.08 18.02 21.56
CA GLN A 469 11.35 18.12 20.31
C GLN A 469 10.07 18.93 20.43
N LEU A 470 9.57 19.17 21.64
CA LEU A 470 8.34 19.94 21.85
C LEU A 470 8.57 21.40 21.46
N SER A 471 7.68 21.97 20.66
CA SER A 471 7.76 23.37 20.20
C SER A 471 7.81 24.36 21.37
N TYR A 472 7.15 24.02 22.47
CA TYR A 472 7.12 24.80 23.72
C TYR A 472 8.21 24.39 24.74
N TYR A 473 9.17 23.53 24.37
CA TYR A 473 10.23 23.08 25.29
C TYR A 473 11.05 24.23 25.91
N PRO A 474 11.47 25.27 25.16
CA PRO A 474 12.21 26.39 25.75
C PRO A 474 11.40 27.13 26.82
N ALA A 475 10.11 27.37 26.55
CA ALA A 475 9.20 28.02 27.50
C ALA A 475 8.97 27.15 28.75
N MET A 476 8.81 25.84 28.57
CA MET A 476 8.66 24.89 29.67
C MET A 476 9.89 24.87 30.58
N ILE A 477 11.10 24.91 30.03
CA ILE A 477 12.33 25.01 30.83
C ILE A 477 12.40 26.33 31.59
N GLY A 478 12.08 27.45 30.95
CA GLY A 478 12.01 28.76 31.60
C GLY A 478 11.07 28.70 32.81
N ARG A 479 9.89 28.12 32.61
CA ARG A 479 8.88 27.96 33.66
C ARG A 479 9.34 27.06 34.81
N ILE A 480 10.02 25.96 34.52
CA ILE A 480 10.62 25.09 35.55
C ILE A 480 11.65 25.86 36.38
N ARG A 481 12.50 26.69 35.75
CA ARG A 481 13.50 27.51 36.45
C ARG A 481 12.85 28.54 37.35
N GLU A 482 11.80 29.23 36.88
CA GLU A 482 11.03 30.20 37.68
C GLU A 482 10.42 29.54 38.93
N LEU A 483 9.73 28.41 38.75
CA LEU A 483 9.08 27.71 39.86
C LEU A 483 10.11 27.10 40.83
N ALA A 484 11.27 26.66 40.33
CA ALA A 484 12.38 26.20 41.16
C ALA A 484 12.99 27.35 41.97
N ALA A 485 13.13 28.55 41.38
CA ALA A 485 13.59 29.75 42.08
C ALA A 485 12.61 30.20 43.18
N GLN A 486 11.32 29.92 43.01
CA GLN A 486 10.29 30.13 44.04
C GLN A 486 10.30 29.05 45.14
N GLY A 487 11.23 28.10 45.10
CA GLY A 487 11.36 27.05 46.12
C GLY A 487 10.37 25.89 45.97
N ILE A 488 9.63 25.81 44.86
CA ILE A 488 8.65 24.75 44.64
C ILE A 488 9.37 23.45 44.30
N GLY A 489 9.02 22.38 44.99
CA GLY A 489 9.58 21.04 44.74
C GLY A 489 9.06 20.40 43.45
N ALA A 490 9.76 19.39 42.94
CA ALA A 490 9.46 18.73 41.66
C ALA A 490 8.02 18.22 41.51
N SER A 491 7.34 17.82 42.60
CA SER A 491 5.92 17.43 42.55
C SER A 491 5.01 18.63 42.28
N GLY A 492 5.19 19.72 43.03
CA GLY A 492 4.40 20.94 42.84
C GLY A 492 4.63 21.60 41.48
N ILE A 493 5.87 21.55 40.97
CA ILE A 493 6.17 21.97 39.60
C ILE A 493 5.41 21.10 38.58
N ALA A 494 5.39 19.77 38.76
CA ALA A 494 4.64 18.88 37.87
C ALA A 494 3.13 19.12 37.90
N ASP A 495 2.54 19.43 39.05
CA ASP A 495 1.13 19.83 39.17
C ASP A 495 0.87 21.15 38.44
N ARG A 496 1.75 22.14 38.63
CA ARG A 496 1.60 23.46 38.01
C ARG A 496 1.74 23.41 36.49
N LEU A 497 2.71 22.66 35.98
CA LEU A 497 2.88 22.43 34.54
C LEU A 497 1.65 21.74 33.93
N ALA A 498 1.05 20.77 34.62
CA ALA A 498 -0.16 20.10 34.14
C ALA A 498 -1.36 21.07 34.07
N ALA A 499 -1.51 21.93 35.09
CA ALA A 499 -2.54 22.97 35.13
C ALA A 499 -2.34 24.05 34.05
N GLU A 500 -1.08 24.38 33.74
CA GLU A 500 -0.71 25.32 32.67
C GLU A 500 -0.74 24.67 31.26
N GLY A 501 -1.15 23.40 31.15
CA GLY A 501 -1.38 22.72 29.86
C GLY A 501 -0.15 22.04 29.24
N TYR A 502 1.00 22.01 29.93
CA TYR A 502 2.20 21.33 29.43
C TYR A 502 2.02 19.81 29.41
N ARG A 503 2.25 19.20 28.24
CA ARG A 503 2.14 17.76 28.01
C ARG A 503 3.50 17.07 27.85
N PRO A 504 3.65 15.81 28.28
CA PRO A 504 4.83 14.99 28.05
C PRO A 504 5.00 14.60 26.58
N ALA A 505 6.25 14.37 26.18
CA ALA A 505 6.64 14.00 24.82
C ALA A 505 5.85 12.79 24.25
N LYS A 506 5.67 11.73 25.05
CA LYS A 506 5.11 10.45 24.60
C LYS A 506 3.57 10.34 24.68
N GLY A 507 2.85 11.46 24.75
CA GLY A 507 1.38 11.48 24.62
C GLY A 507 0.61 11.01 25.86
N GLY A 508 0.83 11.66 27.00
CA GLY A 508 0.03 11.49 28.23
C GLY A 508 -0.45 12.83 28.78
N ASP A 509 -1.23 12.81 29.87
CA ASP A 509 -1.87 14.04 30.36
C ASP A 509 -0.96 14.91 31.21
N ARG A 510 0.07 14.31 31.83
CA ARG A 510 0.91 14.96 32.83
C ARG A 510 2.38 14.57 32.73
N ILE A 511 3.25 15.57 32.88
CA ILE A 511 4.68 15.37 33.08
C ILE A 511 4.93 14.88 34.50
N THR A 512 5.60 13.75 34.67
CA THR A 512 5.80 13.15 35.99
C THR A 512 6.78 13.95 36.85
N ALA A 513 6.61 13.92 38.17
CA ALA A 513 7.53 14.56 39.12
C ALA A 513 8.97 14.02 38.98
N THR A 514 9.15 12.77 38.57
CA THR A 514 10.46 12.17 38.27
C THR A 514 11.10 12.85 37.06
N THR A 515 10.35 13.02 35.97
CA THR A 515 10.82 13.72 34.77
C THR A 515 11.20 15.17 35.09
N VAL A 516 10.39 15.87 35.89
CA VAL A 516 10.72 17.24 36.35
C VAL A 516 11.99 17.25 37.19
N ARG A 517 12.16 16.31 38.12
CA ARG A 517 13.37 16.21 38.96
C ARG A 517 14.64 15.99 38.12
N ASP A 518 14.56 15.18 37.08
CA ASP A 518 15.68 14.95 36.16
C ASP A 518 15.99 16.18 35.31
N LEU A 519 14.96 16.90 34.85
CA LEU A 519 15.12 18.19 34.17
C LEU A 519 15.78 19.22 35.09
N MET A 520 15.29 19.37 36.32
CA MET A 520 15.86 20.30 37.31
C MET A 520 17.34 20.00 37.58
N ARG A 521 17.71 18.71 37.67
CA ARG A 521 19.11 18.28 37.82
C ARG A 521 19.96 18.68 36.61
N ARG A 522 19.48 18.45 35.39
CA ARG A 522 20.17 18.83 34.14
C ARG A 522 20.29 20.35 33.98
N LEU A 523 19.29 21.09 34.44
CA LEU A 523 19.22 22.54 34.35
C LEU A 523 20.00 23.27 35.46
N GLY A 524 20.58 22.55 36.42
CA GLY A 524 21.29 23.13 37.54
C GLY A 524 20.40 23.94 38.51
N CYS A 525 19.10 23.65 38.55
CA CYS A 525 18.13 24.32 39.44
C CYS A 525 17.52 23.34 40.44
N PRO A 526 18.31 22.68 41.31
CA PRO A 526 17.75 21.88 42.37
C PRO A 526 16.89 22.80 43.25
N ALA A 527 15.61 22.47 43.44
CA ALA A 527 14.79 23.09 44.48
C ALA A 527 15.61 22.99 45.76
N GLY A 528 15.87 24.15 46.38
CA GLY A 528 16.70 24.24 47.57
C GLY A 528 16.27 23.13 48.51
N ARG A 529 17.13 22.11 48.68
CA ARG A 529 16.92 21.13 49.73
C ARG A 529 17.15 21.90 51.01
N VAL A 530 16.11 22.53 51.52
CA VAL A 530 16.02 22.82 52.94
C VAL A 530 15.82 21.47 53.61
N HIS A 531 16.86 20.64 53.62
CA HIS A 531 17.08 19.80 54.78
C HIS A 531 17.29 20.81 55.90
N ARG A 532 16.20 21.25 56.54
CA ARG A 532 16.32 21.86 57.85
C ARG A 532 17.10 20.82 58.64
N HIS A 533 18.36 21.08 58.93
CA HIS A 533 19.11 20.38 59.96
C HIS A 533 18.31 20.68 61.23
N ARG A 534 17.28 19.87 61.48
CA ARG A 534 16.46 20.00 62.66
C ARG A 534 17.35 19.45 63.78
N PRO A 535 17.76 20.30 64.75
CA PRO A 535 18.51 19.82 65.90
C PRO A 535 17.68 18.74 66.59
N ALA A 536 18.37 17.79 67.24
CA ALA A 536 17.68 16.77 68.02
C ALA A 536 16.85 17.45 69.13
N PRO A 537 15.73 16.86 69.56
CA PRO A 537 15.01 17.33 70.73
C PRO A 537 15.96 17.42 71.93
N ALA A 538 15.84 18.48 72.73
CA ALA A 538 16.70 18.68 73.91
C ALA A 538 16.58 17.47 74.85
N GLY A 539 17.72 16.83 75.16
CA GLY A 539 17.78 15.63 76.01
C GLY A 539 17.78 14.29 75.28
N GLU A 540 17.63 14.25 73.95
CA GLU A 540 17.73 13.02 73.14
C GLU A 540 18.99 12.93 72.28
N GLU A 541 19.97 13.80 72.52
CA GLU A 541 21.28 13.73 71.86
C GLU A 541 22.03 12.45 72.26
N PRO A 542 22.93 11.93 71.40
CA PRO A 542 23.71 10.74 71.74
C PRO A 542 24.59 11.02 72.97
N GLY A 543 24.53 10.14 73.97
CA GLY A 543 25.49 10.13 75.08
C GLY A 543 26.93 9.84 74.62
N PRO A 544 27.91 9.86 75.54
CA PRO A 544 29.33 9.63 75.21
C PRO A 544 29.57 8.30 74.46
N ASP A 545 28.81 7.28 74.82
CA ASP A 545 28.84 5.92 74.26
C ASP A 545 27.75 5.66 73.20
N GLU A 546 27.13 6.71 72.68
CA GLU A 546 26.13 6.60 71.62
C GLU A 546 26.53 7.40 70.38
N ARG A 547 26.12 6.93 69.20
CA ARG A 547 26.37 7.60 67.93
C ARG A 547 25.12 7.57 67.06
N TRP A 548 24.86 8.68 66.37
CA TRP A 548 23.89 8.68 65.27
C TRP A 548 24.28 7.64 64.23
N LEU A 549 23.31 6.87 63.71
CA LEU A 549 23.58 5.79 62.76
C LEU A 549 24.37 6.25 61.52
N LYS A 550 24.14 7.49 61.05
CA LYS A 550 24.88 8.09 59.92
C LYS A 550 26.34 8.38 60.27
N HIS A 551 26.62 8.80 61.50
CA HIS A 551 27.97 9.08 61.99
C HIS A 551 28.71 7.76 62.25
N LEU A 552 28.04 6.77 62.86
CA LEU A 552 28.59 5.43 63.03
C LEU A 552 28.91 4.75 61.69
N ALA A 553 28.05 4.92 60.68
CA ALA A 553 28.29 4.43 59.32
C ALA A 553 29.55 5.07 58.69
N ALA A 554 29.75 6.38 58.89
CA ALA A 554 30.93 7.08 58.42
C ALA A 554 32.20 6.63 59.17
N GLU A 555 32.13 6.47 60.49
CA GLU A 555 33.24 6.04 61.33
C GLU A 555 33.66 4.59 61.05
N LEU A 556 32.70 3.72 60.79
CA LEU A 556 32.91 2.34 60.34
C LEU A 556 33.02 2.24 58.81
N GLN A 557 33.13 3.37 58.08
CA GLN A 557 33.22 3.49 56.61
C GLN A 557 32.36 2.44 55.84
N MET A 558 31.09 2.34 56.19
CA MET A 558 30.14 1.42 55.57
C MET A 558 28.81 2.10 55.27
N THR A 559 27.95 1.43 54.50
CA THR A 559 26.62 1.96 54.20
C THR A 559 25.69 1.86 55.41
N THR A 560 24.78 2.83 55.57
CA THR A 560 23.75 2.78 56.61
C THR A 560 22.85 1.55 56.48
N SER A 561 22.62 1.03 55.26
CA SER A 561 21.91 -0.22 55.02
C SER A 561 22.54 -1.44 55.69
N THR A 562 23.87 -1.50 55.79
CA THR A 562 24.57 -2.60 56.48
C THR A 562 24.34 -2.52 57.99
N LEU A 563 24.37 -1.33 58.57
CA LEU A 563 24.08 -1.14 60.00
C LEU A 563 22.61 -1.44 60.33
N TYR A 564 21.66 -1.11 59.44
CA TYR A 564 20.27 -1.54 59.60
C TYR A 564 20.15 -3.07 59.66
N ALA A 565 20.89 -3.78 58.81
CA ALA A 565 20.90 -5.25 58.84
C ALA A 565 21.53 -5.80 60.14
N TRP A 566 22.49 -5.09 60.74
CA TRP A 566 23.11 -5.49 62.00
C TRP A 566 22.19 -5.22 63.21
N ILE A 567 21.45 -4.10 63.20
CA ILE A 567 20.40 -3.82 64.18
C ILE A 567 19.31 -4.90 64.13
N ASN A 568 18.83 -5.25 62.93
CA ASN A 568 17.81 -6.29 62.76
C ASN A 568 18.28 -7.70 63.19
N ARG A 569 19.60 -7.93 63.24
CA ARG A 569 20.20 -9.18 63.74
C ARG A 569 20.51 -9.14 65.25
N GLY A 570 20.17 -8.05 65.93
CA GLY A 570 20.46 -7.85 67.35
C GLY A 570 21.95 -7.63 67.66
N TRP A 571 22.76 -7.26 66.67
CA TRP A 571 24.21 -7.07 66.83
C TRP A 571 24.61 -5.67 67.29
N ILE A 572 23.68 -4.72 67.21
CA ILE A 572 23.83 -3.35 67.70
C ILE A 572 22.54 -3.01 68.42
N THR A 573 22.64 -2.51 69.64
CA THR A 573 21.49 -1.95 70.34
C THR A 573 21.26 -0.53 69.83
N ALA A 574 20.05 -0.24 69.34
CA ALA A 574 19.72 1.09 68.85
C ALA A 574 18.38 1.56 69.42
N ARG A 575 18.34 2.83 69.83
CA ARG A 575 17.10 3.53 70.21
C ARG A 575 16.70 4.50 69.12
N ARG A 576 15.40 4.78 69.05
CA ARG A 576 14.79 5.68 68.07
C ARG A 576 14.37 6.96 68.77
N GLU A 577 14.60 8.11 68.14
CA GLU A 577 14.02 9.38 68.60
C GLU A 577 12.50 9.22 68.79
N SER A 578 11.99 9.79 69.88
CA SER A 578 10.58 9.69 70.27
C SER A 578 9.65 10.40 69.29
N CYS A 579 10.17 11.43 68.61
CA CYS A 579 9.46 12.24 67.63
C CYS A 579 10.07 12.14 66.23
N TRP A 580 9.31 12.58 65.24
CA TRP A 580 9.74 12.65 63.84
C TRP A 580 11.00 13.55 63.70
N PRO A 581 12.06 13.14 62.97
CA PRO A 581 12.09 12.13 61.92
C PRO A 581 12.51 10.72 62.36
N HIS A 582 12.44 10.40 63.66
CA HIS A 582 12.72 9.06 64.20
C HIS A 582 14.12 8.55 63.85
N ARG A 583 15.14 9.41 63.98
CA ARG A 583 16.52 9.00 63.71
C ARG A 583 16.94 7.92 64.69
N LEU A 584 17.78 7.00 64.23
CA LEU A 584 18.34 5.93 65.05
C LEU A 584 19.66 6.37 65.67
N ILE A 585 19.75 6.17 66.98
CA ILE A 585 20.95 6.34 67.78
C ILE A 585 21.39 4.93 68.19
N ALA A 586 22.58 4.54 67.73
CA ALA A 586 23.17 3.26 68.06
C ALA A 586 24.05 3.42 69.30
N HIS A 587 23.96 2.48 70.23
CA HIS A 587 24.96 2.29 71.27
C HIS A 587 26.27 1.82 70.61
N ALA A 588 27.36 2.45 71.00
CA ALA A 588 28.67 2.31 70.40
C ALA A 588 29.74 2.76 71.42
N ASP A 589 29.81 2.04 72.55
CA ASP A 589 30.90 2.21 73.50
C ASP A 589 32.25 1.75 72.90
N GLN A 590 33.36 1.99 73.59
CA GLN A 590 34.69 1.69 73.06
C GLN A 590 34.92 0.18 72.80
N ARG A 591 34.24 -0.70 73.53
CA ARG A 591 34.32 -2.15 73.38
C ARG A 591 33.44 -2.62 72.22
N GLU A 592 32.22 -2.11 72.12
CA GLU A 592 31.26 -2.40 71.07
C GLU A 592 31.76 -1.86 69.72
N LEU A 593 32.41 -0.69 69.69
CA LEU A 593 33.10 -0.18 68.49
C LEU A 593 34.24 -1.10 68.03
N ALA A 594 35.02 -1.65 68.97
CA ALA A 594 36.09 -2.60 68.64
C ALA A 594 35.50 -3.89 68.04
N GLU A 595 34.44 -4.43 68.65
CA GLU A 595 33.70 -5.57 68.11
C GLU A 595 33.15 -5.25 66.72
N LEU A 596 32.45 -4.12 66.52
CA LEU A 596 31.87 -3.74 65.24
C LEU A 596 32.92 -3.57 64.13
N ARG A 597 34.11 -3.07 64.46
CA ARG A 597 35.27 -3.01 63.53
C ARG A 597 35.78 -4.40 63.19
N GLU A 598 35.91 -5.28 64.18
CA GLU A 598 36.30 -6.68 63.96
C GLU A 598 35.27 -7.42 63.08
N ARG A 599 33.97 -7.23 63.34
CA ARG A 599 32.88 -7.83 62.53
C ARG A 599 32.91 -7.31 61.10
N ARG A 600 33.26 -6.04 60.89
CA ARG A 600 33.42 -5.46 59.55
C ARG A 600 34.64 -6.04 58.82
N ALA A 601 35.73 -6.30 59.53
CA ALA A 601 36.95 -6.86 58.94
C ALA A 601 36.79 -8.32 58.47
N ARG A 602 35.73 -9.01 58.90
CA ARG A 602 35.44 -10.38 58.47
C ARG A 602 34.91 -10.45 57.03
N PRO A 603 35.29 -11.47 56.24
CA PRO A 603 34.84 -11.61 54.86
C PRO A 603 33.31 -11.69 54.71
N PRO A 604 32.74 -11.23 53.58
CA PRO A 604 31.33 -11.41 53.28
C PRO A 604 30.91 -12.89 53.40
N GLY A 605 29.88 -13.16 54.20
CA GLY A 605 29.35 -14.52 54.39
C GLY A 605 29.98 -15.33 55.53
N TRP A 606 30.93 -14.78 56.30
CA TRP A 606 31.59 -15.45 57.43
C TRP A 606 30.60 -16.05 58.45
N TYR A 607 29.63 -15.27 58.93
CA TYR A 607 28.63 -15.73 59.92
C TYR A 607 27.65 -16.76 59.38
N SER A 608 27.30 -16.67 58.10
CA SER A 608 26.40 -17.62 57.43
C SER A 608 27.09 -18.95 57.08
N ARG A 609 28.42 -18.97 56.94
CA ARG A 609 29.21 -20.20 56.71
C ARG A 609 29.50 -20.95 58.01
N ARG A 610 29.55 -20.26 59.15
CA ARG A 610 29.88 -20.88 60.45
C ARG A 610 28.87 -21.95 60.89
N LEU A 611 27.60 -21.78 60.51
CA LEU A 611 26.52 -22.77 60.68
C LEU A 611 26.78 -24.12 59.96
N TRP A 612 27.73 -24.16 59.01
CA TRP A 612 28.03 -25.33 58.18
C TRP A 612 29.47 -25.82 58.33
N THR A 613 30.27 -25.20 59.22
CA THR A 613 31.69 -25.54 59.41
C THR A 613 32.03 -25.99 60.83
N GLU A 614 31.11 -25.89 61.78
CA GLU A 614 31.24 -26.49 63.11
C GLU A 614 30.38 -27.77 63.16
N ASP A 615 30.97 -28.89 62.70
CA ASP A 615 30.44 -30.25 62.93
C ASP A 615 30.76 -30.69 64.37
N ASP A 616 29.71 -30.86 65.16
CA ASP A 616 29.39 -32.08 65.92
C ASP A 616 30.55 -32.90 66.50
N ASN A 617 31.29 -32.34 67.46
CA ASN A 617 32.15 -33.17 68.31
C ASN A 617 32.30 -32.60 69.72
N THR A 618 31.28 -32.80 70.58
CA THR A 618 31.43 -33.21 71.98
C THR A 618 30.06 -33.46 72.64
N SER A 619 29.76 -34.75 72.74
CA SER A 619 28.96 -35.49 73.73
C SER A 619 28.48 -34.81 75.02
N ALA A 620 27.24 -35.18 75.41
CA ALA A 620 26.75 -35.47 76.78
C ALA A 620 26.75 -34.29 77.79
N GLU A 621 25.74 -33.96 78.60
CA GLU A 621 24.39 -34.42 78.95
C GLU A 621 23.89 -33.40 80.02
N PRO A 622 22.78 -33.62 80.76
CA PRO A 622 21.47 -32.99 80.62
C PRO A 622 21.20 -31.75 81.53
N ASN A 623 20.00 -31.21 81.30
CA ASN A 623 19.32 -30.04 81.87
C ASN A 623 19.36 -29.87 83.42
N PRO A 624 19.05 -28.66 83.94
CA PRO A 624 17.64 -28.27 84.13
C PRO A 624 17.21 -26.97 83.44
#